data_AF-B9XR35-F1
#
_entry.id   AF-B9XR35-F1
#
_cell.length_a   1.000
_cell.length_b   1.000
_cell.length_c   1.000
_cell.angle_alpha   90.00
_cell.angle_beta   90.00
_cell.angle_gamma   90.00
#
_symmetry.space_group_name_H-M   'P 1'
#
loop_
_entity.id
_entity.type
_entity.pdbx_description
1 polymer ?
#
loop_
_entity_poly.entity_id
_entity_poly.type
_entity_poly.pdbx_seq_one_letter_code
_entity_poly.pdbx_strand_id
1 'polypeptide(L)'
;MDAKDDKKMEDLILHQLYSQPGRQGVLVPSMFSPPIMLSNIFRIACALKSKGYTTQPDRRSGGWHLKLLDPGISACQSGVTTSGSPPTLKRL
;
A
#
# COMPACT_ATOMS: atom_id res chain seq x y z
N MET A 1 -4.72 -13.49 -15.10
CA MET A 1 -3.97 -12.50 -14.29
C MET A 1 -3.30 -13.28 -13.18
N ASP A 2 -1.98 -13.26 -13.18
CA ASP A 2 -1.13 -14.10 -12.35
C ASP A 2 -1.14 -13.65 -10.89
N ALA A 3 -1.33 -14.59 -9.96
CA ALA A 3 -1.34 -14.31 -8.51
C ALA A 3 -0.07 -13.62 -7.99
N LYS A 4 1.04 -13.73 -8.76
CA LYS A 4 2.31 -13.05 -8.46
C LYS A 4 2.23 -11.54 -8.66
N ASP A 5 1.48 -11.07 -9.65
CA ASP A 5 1.32 -9.63 -9.91
C ASP A 5 0.37 -8.99 -8.88
N ASP A 6 -0.66 -9.72 -8.46
CA ASP A 6 -1.57 -9.27 -7.40
C ASP A 6 -0.85 -9.11 -6.06
N LYS A 7 0.02 -10.06 -5.69
CA LYS A 7 0.82 -9.95 -4.46
C LYS A 7 1.77 -8.76 -4.50
N LYS A 8 2.45 -8.52 -5.63
CA LYS A 8 3.31 -7.33 -5.80
C LYS A 8 2.50 -6.03 -5.68
N MET A 9 1.31 -5.97 -6.28
CA MET A 9 0.44 -4.79 -6.18
C MET A 9 -0.09 -4.58 -4.76
N GLU A 10 -0.40 -5.64 -4.02
CA GLU A 10 -0.74 -5.57 -2.60
C GLU A 10 0.40 -4.95 -1.78
N ASP A 11 1.62 -5.46 -1.93
CA ASP A 11 2.81 -4.94 -1.23
C ASP A 11 3.06 -3.46 -1.56
N LEU A 12 2.93 -3.08 -2.84
CA LEU A 12 3.07 -1.68 -3.27
C LEU A 12 2.02 -0.77 -2.62
N ILE A 13 0.76 -1.19 -2.58
CA ILE A 13 -0.34 -0.43 -1.98
C ILE A 13 -0.16 -0.29 -0.46
N LEU A 14 0.20 -1.39 0.22
CA LEU A 14 0.44 -1.40 1.65
C LEU A 14 1.63 -0.51 2.03
N HIS A 15 2.75 -0.62 1.30
CA HIS A 15 3.92 0.21 1.52
C HIS A 15 3.64 1.70 1.25
N GLN A 16 2.86 2.00 0.21
CA GLN A 16 2.45 3.37 -0.09
C GLN A 16 1.54 3.97 0.99
N LEU A 17 0.66 3.17 1.61
CA LEU A 17 -0.13 3.63 2.76
C LEU A 17 0.72 3.76 4.01
N TYR A 18 1.66 2.84 4.23
CA TYR A 18 2.54 2.85 5.40
C TYR A 18 3.47 4.07 5.43
N SER A 19 3.91 4.55 4.26
CA SER A 19 4.74 5.75 4.13
C SER A 19 3.97 7.07 4.31
N GLN A 20 2.64 7.04 4.29
CA GLN A 20 1.81 8.24 4.46
C GLN A 20 1.65 8.61 5.94
N PRO A 21 1.63 9.92 6.28
CA PRO A 21 1.31 10.37 7.63
C PRO A 21 -0.09 9.90 8.03
N GLY A 22 -0.20 9.30 9.22
CA GLY A 22 -1.46 8.71 9.69
C GLY A 22 -1.84 7.39 9.01
N ARG A 23 -0.94 6.84 8.18
CA ARG A 23 -1.10 5.54 7.49
C ARG A 23 -2.37 5.45 6.65
N GLN A 24 -2.78 6.58 6.07
CA GLN A 24 -3.97 6.71 5.25
C GLN A 24 -3.72 7.71 4.12
N GLY A 25 -4.41 7.55 3.00
CA GLY A 25 -4.24 8.44 1.86
C GLY A 25 -5.11 8.07 0.67
N VAL A 26 -5.21 9.00 -0.28
CA VAL A 26 -5.87 8.80 -1.57
C VAL A 26 -4.86 8.21 -2.55
N LEU A 27 -5.04 6.95 -2.93
CA LEU A 27 -4.18 6.26 -3.89
C LEU A 27 -4.64 6.56 -5.32
N VAL A 28 -3.70 7.00 -6.16
CA VAL A 28 -3.92 7.26 -7.59
C VAL A 28 -2.84 6.54 -8.43
N PRO A 29 -3.13 6.22 -9.71
CA PRO A 29 -2.20 5.48 -10.59
C PRO A 29 -0.78 6.04 -10.66
N SER A 30 -0.62 7.37 -10.66
CA SER A 30 0.67 8.05 -10.79
C SER A 30 1.59 7.89 -9.57
N MET A 31 1.08 7.36 -8.45
CA MET A 31 1.89 7.05 -7.27
C MET A 31 2.74 5.78 -7.44
N PHE A 32 2.50 5.00 -8.50
CA PHE A 32 3.16 3.71 -8.72
C PHE A 32 4.00 3.75 -10.00
N SER A 33 5.15 3.06 -9.99
CA SER A 33 6.02 2.90 -11.15
C SER A 33 6.32 1.41 -11.39
N PRO A 34 5.84 0.82 -12.50
CA PRO A 34 4.97 1.42 -13.52
C PRO A 34 3.58 1.79 -12.98
N PRO A 35 2.85 2.73 -13.63
CA PRO A 35 1.52 3.13 -13.19
C PRO A 35 0.54 1.96 -13.09
N ILE A 36 -0.11 1.83 -11.93
CA ILE A 36 -1.15 0.82 -11.71
C ILE A 36 -2.50 1.40 -12.10
N MET A 37 -3.28 0.69 -12.93
CA MET A 37 -4.64 1.13 -13.29
C MET A 37 -5.52 1.36 -12.06
N LEU A 38 -6.36 2.39 -12.11
CA LEU A 38 -7.23 2.76 -11.00
C LEU A 38 -8.21 1.63 -10.60
N SER A 39 -8.66 0.84 -11.57
CA SER A 39 -9.48 -0.36 -11.34
C SER A 39 -8.72 -1.45 -10.58
N ASN A 40 -7.42 -1.60 -10.83
CA ASN A 40 -6.57 -2.52 -10.09
C ASN A 40 -6.37 -2.06 -8.66
N ILE A 41 -6.16 -0.75 -8.43
CA ILE A 41 -6.09 -0.19 -7.07
C ILE A 41 -7.37 -0.52 -6.29
N PHE A 42 -8.55 -0.34 -6.89
CA PHE A 42 -9.82 -0.71 -6.26
C PHE A 42 -9.91 -2.21 -5.95
N ARG A 43 -9.62 -3.05 -6.93
CA ARG A 43 -9.68 -4.51 -6.79
C ARG A 43 -8.80 -5.01 -5.66
N ILE A 44 -7.55 -4.54 -5.62
CA ILE A 44 -6.58 -4.91 -4.59
C ILE A 44 -6.99 -4.34 -3.23
N ALA A 45 -7.48 -3.10 -3.17
CA ALA A 45 -8.00 -2.52 -1.94
C ALA A 45 -9.17 -3.33 -1.34
N CYS A 46 -10.08 -3.84 -2.18
CA CYS A 46 -11.13 -4.75 -1.74
C CYS A 46 -10.56 -6.07 -1.18
N ALA A 47 -9.51 -6.61 -1.80
CA ALA A 47 -8.84 -7.81 -1.28
C ALA A 47 -8.16 -7.55 0.07
N LEU A 48 -7.46 -6.43 0.23
CA LEU A 48 -6.82 -6.01 1.48
C LEU A 48 -7.83 -5.77 2.60
N LYS A 49 -8.99 -5.18 2.28
CA LYS A 49 -10.11 -5.05 3.21
C LYS A 49 -10.64 -6.41 3.67
N SER A 50 -10.80 -7.37 2.75
CA SER A 50 -11.23 -8.72 3.09
C SER A 50 -10.24 -9.46 3.99
N LYS A 51 -8.94 -9.12 3.92
CA LYS A 51 -7.89 -9.61 4.82
C LYS A 51 -7.83 -8.86 6.16
N GLY A 52 -8.59 -7.77 6.32
CA GLY A 52 -8.56 -6.92 7.52
C GLY A 52 -7.35 -5.99 7.61
N TYR A 53 -6.66 -5.74 6.49
CA TYR A 53 -5.44 -4.90 6.46
C TYR A 53 -5.76 -3.41 6.27
N THR A 54 -6.87 -3.09 5.61
CA THR A 54 -7.28 -1.71 5.33
C THR A 54 -8.77 -1.50 5.61
N THR A 55 -9.17 -0.23 5.73
CA THR A 55 -10.58 0.16 5.66
C THR A 55 -11.17 -0.10 4.28
N GLN A 56 -12.49 0.03 4.15
CA GLN A 56 -13.17 0.00 2.86
C GLN A 56 -12.63 1.12 1.94
N PRO A 57 -12.33 0.82 0.66
CA PRO A 57 -11.96 1.85 -0.30
C PRO A 57 -13.09 2.86 -0.48
N ASP A 58 -12.77 4.14 -0.30
CA ASP A 58 -13.70 5.26 -0.49
C ASP A 58 -13.23 6.13 -1.67
N ARG A 59 -14.14 6.48 -2.58
CA ARG A 59 -13.77 7.21 -3.79
C ARG A 59 -13.57 8.69 -3.46
N ARG A 60 -12.35 9.23 -3.61
CA ARG A 60 -12.06 10.65 -3.34
C ARG A 60 -11.09 11.24 -4.34
N SER A 61 -11.33 12.47 -4.78
CA SER A 61 -10.40 13.29 -5.57
C SER A 61 -9.71 12.56 -6.73
N GLY A 62 -10.43 11.68 -7.44
CA GLY A 62 -9.88 10.91 -8.56
C GLY A 62 -9.13 9.63 -8.18
N GLY A 63 -8.95 9.32 -6.89
CA GLY A 63 -8.32 8.11 -6.36
C GLY A 63 -9.19 7.31 -5.38
N TRP A 64 -8.55 6.37 -4.67
CA TRP A 64 -9.18 5.55 -3.63
C TRP A 64 -8.55 5.86 -2.29
N HIS A 65 -9.33 6.47 -1.41
CA HIS A 65 -8.94 6.72 -0.04
C HIS A 65 -9.00 5.42 0.77
N LEU A 66 -7.89 5.12 1.44
CA LEU A 66 -7.72 3.93 2.29
C LEU A 66 -6.97 4.32 3.56
N LYS A 67 -7.27 3.60 4.65
CA LYS A 67 -6.50 3.65 5.89
C LYS A 67 -6.00 2.26 6.22
N LEU A 68 -4.72 2.16 6.58
CA LEU A 68 -4.08 0.94 7.05
C LEU A 68 -4.53 0.66 8.49
N LEU A 69 -4.85 -0.61 8.76
CA LEU A 69 -5.22 -1.12 10.08
C LEU A 69 -4.02 -1.81 10.73
N ASP A 70 -4.08 -2.06 12.04
CA ASP A 70 -2.99 -2.70 12.80
C ASP A 70 -2.49 -4.01 12.18
N PRO A 71 -3.36 -4.92 11.69
CA PRO A 71 -2.88 -6.12 10.99
C PRO A 71 -2.06 -5.82 9.72
N GLY A 72 -2.45 -4.78 8.97
CA GLY A 72 -1.71 -4.36 7.76
C GLY A 72 -0.38 -3.68 8.09
N ILE A 73 -0.32 -2.95 9.20
CA ILE A 73 0.91 -2.37 9.75
C ILE A 73 1.90 -3.47 10.14
N SER A 74 1.43 -4.45 10.91
CA SER A 74 2.23 -5.60 11.31
C SER A 74 2.71 -6.40 10.10
N ALA A 75 1.88 -6.55 9.07
CA ALA A 75 2.28 -7.20 7.81
C ALA A 75 3.41 -6.44 7.09
N CYS A 76 3.34 -5.11 7.03
CA CYS A 76 4.42 -4.28 6.48
C CYS A 76 5.71 -4.42 7.28
N GLN A 77 5.63 -4.36 8.62
CA GLN A 77 6.79 -4.46 9.51
C GLN A 77 7.42 -5.86 9.52
N SER A 78 6.62 -6.92 9.44
CA SER A 78 7.08 -8.30 9.33
C SER A 78 7.84 -8.56 8.01
N GLY A 79 7.63 -7.72 6.98
CA GLY A 79 8.37 -7.76 5.71
C GLY A 79 9.67 -6.93 5.69
N VAL A 80 9.97 -6.15 6.73
CA VAL A 80 11.07 -5.15 6.79
C VAL A 80 12.44 -5.74 7.18
N THR A 81 12.69 -7.05 7.03
CA THR A 81 14.05 -7.60 7.18
C THR A 81 14.64 -8.29 5.95
N THR A 82 13.98 -8.27 4.79
CA THR A 82 14.60 -8.78 3.55
C THR A 82 14.39 -7.85 2.37
N SER A 83 15.01 -6.67 2.43
CA SER A 83 15.81 -6.05 1.34
C SER A 83 15.82 -4.52 1.44
N GLY A 84 17.01 -3.95 1.60
CA GLY A 84 17.32 -2.58 1.15
C GLY A 84 17.33 -1.45 2.19
N SER A 85 18.35 -1.46 3.06
CA SER A 85 19.06 -0.31 3.66
C SER A 85 18.31 0.98 4.05
N PRO A 86 18.39 1.43 5.32
CA PRO A 86 18.13 2.83 5.67
C PRO A 86 19.28 3.74 5.17
N PRO A 87 19.01 4.91 4.57
CA PRO A 87 20.07 5.90 4.37
C PRO A 87 20.51 6.45 5.74
N THR A 88 21.77 6.12 6.06
CA THR A 88 22.59 6.61 7.16
C THR A 88 22.42 8.11 7.40
N LEU A 89 21.78 8.50 8.50
CA LEU A 89 21.97 9.84 9.08
C LEU A 89 23.36 9.88 9.73
N LYS A 90 24.37 10.35 8.99
CA LYS A 90 25.60 10.84 9.60
C LYS A 90 25.26 12.14 10.33
N ARG A 91 25.09 12.05 11.65
CA ARG A 91 25.26 13.19 12.56
C ARG A 91 26.75 13.26 12.91
N LEU A 92 27.47 14.22 12.33
CA LEU A 92 28.66 14.87 12.87
C LEU A 92 28.67 16.31 12.33
#